data_AF-A0A4W6E3B9-F1
#
_entry.id   AF-A0A4W6E3B9-F1
#
_cell.length_a   1.000
_cell.length_b   1.000
_cell.length_c   1.000
_cell.angle_alpha   90.00
_cell.angle_beta   90.00
_cell.angle_gamma   90.00
#
_symmetry.space_group_name_H-M   'P 1'
#
loop_
_entity.id
_entity.type
_entity.pdbx_description
1 polymer ?
#
loop_
_entity_poly.entity_id
_entity_poly.type
_entity_poly.pdbx_seq_one_letter_code
_entity_poly.pdbx_strand_id
1 'polypeptide(L)'
;MTKLCHYALHQTSVRCHVIYSQLFEERMNLVLHWFDLWTDKQRKHLLHTLLTRCTTSQLKYCSDLLIETVPVTRVDFTAVLPRFLSLYVMSFLSPRDLCTAAQVSWHWRVLDCIWAGRCIRRGWFLPYTPGEKEFGAWKNHYVSCVSTLDWLTPLIVVVYDHRGTLSALLTQAERAISGHRAQRLGLLAPGGTEEIHLLHSEN
;
A
#
# COMPACT_ATOMS: atom_id res chain seq x y z
N MET A 1 65.52 23.98 -16.73
CA MET A 1 64.55 23.89 -17.84
C MET A 1 63.49 22.80 -17.66
N THR A 2 63.77 21.68 -17.01
CA THR A 2 62.82 20.56 -16.79
C THR A 2 61.61 20.87 -15.90
N LYS A 3 61.75 21.69 -14.85
CA LYS A 3 60.63 22.07 -13.96
C LYS A 3 59.55 22.95 -14.63
N LEU A 4 59.95 23.83 -15.56
CA LEU A 4 59.01 24.66 -16.34
C LEU A 4 58.20 23.83 -17.34
N CYS A 5 58.81 22.78 -17.92
CA CYS A 5 58.14 21.89 -18.87
C CYS A 5 57.08 21.00 -18.19
N HIS A 6 57.37 20.48 -17.00
CA HIS A 6 56.40 19.69 -16.22
C HIS A 6 55.22 20.53 -15.71
N TYR A 7 55.47 21.78 -15.30
CA TYR A 7 54.41 22.71 -14.89
C TYR A 7 53.53 23.12 -16.07
N ALA A 8 54.12 23.39 -17.25
CA ALA A 8 53.39 23.69 -18.47
C ALA A 8 52.54 22.50 -18.96
N LEU A 9 53.03 21.26 -18.85
CA LEU A 9 52.28 20.04 -19.20
C LEU A 9 51.11 19.77 -18.23
N HIS A 10 51.32 19.98 -16.94
CA HIS A 10 50.25 19.86 -15.94
C HIS A 10 49.19 20.96 -16.12
N GLN A 11 49.62 22.20 -16.37
CA GLN A 11 48.72 23.34 -16.55
C GLN A 11 47.96 23.28 -17.88
N THR A 12 48.55 22.70 -18.93
CA THR A 12 47.83 22.39 -20.18
C THR A 12 46.86 21.22 -20.00
N SER A 13 47.22 20.17 -19.27
CA SER A 13 46.32 19.03 -18.96
C SER A 13 45.09 19.45 -18.14
N VAL A 14 45.28 20.24 -17.08
CA VAL A 14 44.17 20.77 -16.26
C VAL A 14 43.30 21.73 -17.06
N ARG A 15 43.90 22.62 -17.87
CA ARG A 15 43.15 23.54 -18.73
C ARG A 15 42.36 22.80 -19.81
N CYS A 16 42.90 21.71 -20.35
CA CYS A 16 42.20 20.84 -21.30
C CYS A 16 40.99 20.16 -20.63
N HIS A 17 41.16 19.63 -19.41
CA HIS A 17 40.07 19.02 -18.66
C HIS A 17 38.92 20.00 -18.38
N VAL A 18 39.24 21.25 -17.97
CA VAL A 18 38.23 22.30 -17.77
C VAL A 18 37.48 22.62 -19.06
N ILE A 19 38.19 22.72 -20.19
CA ILE A 19 37.57 22.97 -21.50
C ILE A 19 36.67 21.81 -21.93
N TYR A 20 37.09 20.55 -21.69
CA TYR A 20 36.26 19.38 -22.01
C TYR A 20 34.98 19.32 -21.18
N SER A 21 35.05 19.62 -19.89
CA SER A 21 33.87 19.67 -19.03
C SER A 21 32.92 20.79 -19.44
N GLN A 22 33.45 21.97 -19.78
CA GLN A 22 32.63 23.07 -20.31
C GLN A 22 31.93 22.69 -21.62
N LEU A 23 32.67 22.07 -22.55
CA LEU A 23 32.10 21.62 -23.82
C LEU A 23 31.03 20.55 -23.61
N PHE A 24 31.25 19.62 -22.67
CA PHE A 24 30.26 18.61 -22.33
C PHE A 24 28.96 19.25 -21.84
N GLU A 25 29.03 20.19 -20.90
CA GLU A 25 27.88 20.92 -20.39
C GLU A 25 27.14 21.67 -21.50
N GLU A 26 27.85 22.37 -22.39
CA GLU A 26 27.23 23.06 -23.54
C GLU A 26 26.47 22.09 -24.45
N ARG A 27 27.07 20.94 -24.77
CA ARG A 27 26.43 19.92 -25.62
C ARG A 27 25.24 19.27 -24.93
N MET A 28 25.36 19.00 -23.63
CA MET A 28 24.27 18.44 -22.82
C MET A 28 23.08 19.39 -22.78
N ASN A 29 23.32 20.68 -22.51
CA ASN A 29 22.28 21.71 -22.51
C ASN A 29 21.60 21.84 -23.88
N LEU A 30 22.34 21.73 -24.98
CA LEU A 30 21.77 21.75 -26.32
C LEU A 30 20.84 20.54 -26.56
N VAL A 31 21.26 19.35 -26.14
CA VAL A 31 20.42 18.14 -26.25
C VAL A 31 19.15 18.28 -25.42
N LEU A 32 19.24 18.79 -24.19
CA LEU A 32 18.08 19.02 -23.33
C LEU A 32 17.11 20.03 -23.95
N HIS A 33 17.62 21.14 -24.48
CA HIS A 33 16.80 22.14 -25.16
C HIS A 33 16.00 21.54 -26.33
N TRP A 34 16.66 20.75 -27.17
CA TRP A 34 15.98 20.08 -28.29
C TRP A 34 15.02 18.99 -27.82
N PHE A 35 15.37 18.28 -26.75
CA PHE A 35 14.50 17.26 -26.15
C PHE A 35 13.15 17.85 -25.73
N ASP A 36 13.16 19.04 -25.13
CA ASP A 36 11.94 19.76 -24.73
C ASP A 36 11.10 20.20 -25.94
N LEU A 37 11.72 20.47 -27.08
CA LEU A 37 11.03 20.84 -28.32
C LEU A 37 10.52 19.62 -29.13
N TRP A 38 11.04 18.43 -28.87
CA TRP A 38 10.68 17.22 -29.60
C TRP A 38 9.32 16.63 -29.20
N THR A 39 8.69 15.94 -30.16
CA THR A 39 7.46 15.18 -29.93
C THR A 39 7.70 13.96 -29.03
N ASP A 40 6.65 13.46 -28.37
CA ASP A 40 6.73 12.26 -27.52
C ASP A 40 7.35 11.04 -28.26
N LYS A 41 6.99 10.84 -29.54
CA LYS A 41 7.57 9.79 -30.38
C LYS A 41 9.09 9.95 -30.54
N GLN A 42 9.56 11.17 -30.77
CA GLN A 42 10.99 11.47 -30.93
C GLN A 42 11.74 11.32 -29.60
N ARG A 43 11.16 11.80 -28.49
CA ARG A 43 11.72 11.62 -27.15
C ARG A 43 11.91 10.14 -26.80
N LYS A 44 10.87 9.33 -27.03
CA LYS A 44 10.93 7.87 -26.83
C LYS A 44 11.97 7.22 -27.74
N HIS A 45 12.07 7.64 -28.99
CA HIS A 45 13.07 7.13 -29.92
C HIS A 45 14.51 7.43 -29.47
N LEU A 46 14.78 8.64 -28.98
CA LEU A 46 16.07 9.01 -28.41
C LEU A 46 16.40 8.14 -27.20
N LEU A 47 15.47 8.02 -26.24
CA LEU A 47 15.68 7.23 -25.02
C LEU A 47 16.00 5.77 -25.36
N HIS A 48 15.23 5.17 -26.28
CA HIS A 48 15.50 3.82 -26.76
C HIS A 48 16.89 3.69 -27.40
N THR A 49 17.26 4.65 -28.24
CA THR A 49 18.57 4.67 -28.92
C THR A 49 19.73 4.80 -27.93
N LEU A 50 19.58 5.63 -26.89
CA LEU A 50 20.58 5.75 -25.82
C LEU A 50 20.71 4.45 -25.03
N LEU A 51 19.60 3.87 -24.58
CA LEU A 51 19.60 2.62 -23.79
C LEU A 51 20.23 1.45 -24.57
N THR A 52 19.99 1.34 -25.88
CA THR A 52 20.59 0.29 -26.72
C THR A 52 22.11 0.42 -26.90
N ARG A 53 22.67 1.60 -26.64
CA ARG A 53 24.12 1.85 -26.70
C ARG A 53 24.81 1.69 -25.34
N CYS A 54 24.04 1.58 -24.25
CA CYS A 54 24.56 1.47 -22.89
C CYS A 54 25.14 0.08 -22.60
N THR A 55 26.12 0.04 -21.70
CA THR A 55 26.62 -1.21 -21.11
C THR A 55 25.63 -1.75 -20.06
N THR A 56 25.80 -3.01 -19.64
CA THR A 56 24.97 -3.60 -18.59
C THR A 56 25.04 -2.84 -17.26
N SER A 57 26.20 -2.27 -16.89
CA SER A 57 26.32 -1.45 -15.67
C SER A 57 25.56 -0.13 -15.78
N GLN A 58 25.61 0.52 -16.95
CA GLN A 58 24.85 1.74 -17.22
C GLN A 58 23.35 1.49 -17.24
N LEU A 59 22.90 0.36 -17.82
CA LEU A 59 21.50 -0.04 -17.81
C LEU A 59 20.98 -0.30 -16.39
N LYS A 60 21.78 -0.92 -15.51
CA LYS A 60 21.43 -1.08 -14.10
C LYS A 60 21.28 0.26 -13.40
N TYR A 61 22.23 1.17 -13.61
CA TYR A 61 22.14 2.54 -13.09
C TYR A 61 20.86 3.26 -13.57
N CYS A 62 20.51 3.16 -14.86
CA CYS A 62 19.26 3.71 -15.37
C CYS A 62 18.03 3.06 -14.73
N SER A 63 18.04 1.74 -14.49
CA SER A 63 16.96 1.03 -13.81
C SER A 63 16.77 1.55 -12.39
N ASP A 64 17.85 1.71 -11.63
CA ASP A 64 17.79 2.19 -10.25
C ASP A 64 17.24 3.63 -10.19
N LEU A 65 17.70 4.50 -11.10
CA LEU A 65 17.18 5.87 -11.23
C LEU A 65 15.69 5.90 -11.62
N LEU A 66 15.25 5.00 -12.50
CA LEU A 66 13.83 4.89 -12.87
C LEU A 66 12.96 4.41 -11.70
N ILE A 67 13.47 3.48 -10.88
CA ILE A 67 12.79 2.99 -9.67
C ILE A 67 12.65 4.12 -8.63
N GLU A 68 13.65 4.98 -8.50
CA GLU A 68 13.61 6.13 -7.60
C GLU A 68 12.67 7.24 -8.11
N THR A 69 12.72 7.54 -9.41
CA THR A 69 11.96 8.63 -10.02
C THR A 69 10.49 8.31 -10.29
N VAL A 70 10.19 7.05 -10.62
CA VAL A 70 8.81 6.57 -10.78
C VAL A 70 8.45 5.87 -9.47
N PRO A 71 7.66 6.51 -8.58
CA PRO A 71 7.28 5.86 -7.34
C PRO A 71 6.56 4.57 -7.70
N VAL A 72 7.18 3.45 -7.34
CA VAL A 72 6.68 2.09 -7.53
C VAL A 72 5.48 1.91 -6.59
N THR A 73 4.40 2.62 -6.89
CA THR A 73 3.22 2.76 -6.04
C THR A 73 2.28 1.57 -6.18
N ARG A 74 2.54 0.66 -7.12
CA ARG A 74 1.59 -0.43 -7.41
C ARG A 74 2.24 -1.63 -8.12
N VAL A 75 3.28 -2.20 -7.52
CA VAL A 75 3.65 -3.58 -7.87
C VAL A 75 2.76 -4.52 -7.08
N ASP A 76 1.98 -5.34 -7.79
CA ASP A 76 1.32 -6.49 -7.18
C ASP A 76 2.43 -7.42 -6.70
N PHE A 77 2.70 -7.40 -5.39
CA PHE A 77 3.78 -8.19 -4.78
C PHE A 77 3.64 -9.69 -5.04
N THR A 78 2.50 -10.17 -5.54
CA THR A 78 2.29 -11.59 -5.88
C THR A 78 2.56 -11.96 -7.30
N ALA A 79 2.72 -10.97 -8.17
CA ALA A 79 3.40 -11.20 -9.43
C ALA A 79 4.91 -11.46 -9.20
N VAL A 80 5.46 -11.03 -8.06
CA VAL A 80 6.90 -11.09 -7.75
C VAL A 80 7.24 -12.19 -6.74
N LEU A 81 6.41 -12.38 -5.70
CA LEU A 81 6.67 -13.34 -4.63
C LEU A 81 6.12 -14.73 -4.95
N PRO A 82 6.85 -15.81 -4.60
CA PRO A 82 6.31 -17.16 -4.55
C PRO A 82 5.01 -17.23 -3.73
N ARG A 83 4.02 -17.98 -4.22
CA ARG A 83 2.66 -18.07 -3.66
C ARG A 83 2.60 -18.25 -2.13
N PHE A 84 3.52 -19.01 -1.54
CA PHE A 84 3.53 -19.25 -0.10
C PHE A 84 3.86 -17.99 0.72
N LEU A 85 4.79 -17.14 0.26
CA LEU A 85 5.14 -15.88 0.93
C LEU A 85 3.99 -14.89 0.82
N SER A 86 3.34 -14.87 -0.34
CA SER A 86 2.11 -14.09 -0.54
C SER A 86 1.04 -14.46 0.48
N LEU A 87 0.73 -15.75 0.59
CA LEU A 87 -0.24 -16.28 1.56
C LEU A 87 0.14 -15.94 3.01
N TYR A 88 1.43 -16.02 3.35
CA TYR A 88 1.92 -15.65 4.68
C TYR A 88 1.69 -14.17 5.00
N VAL A 89 2.07 -13.26 4.10
CA VAL A 89 1.83 -11.81 4.28
C VAL A 89 0.34 -11.51 4.46
N MET A 90 -0.51 -12.12 3.64
CA MET A 90 -1.97 -11.96 3.75
C MET A 90 -2.57 -12.58 5.02
N SER A 91 -1.92 -13.56 5.64
CA SER A 91 -2.41 -14.16 6.87
C SER A 91 -2.49 -13.15 8.02
N PHE A 92 -1.73 -12.05 7.94
CA PHE A 92 -1.76 -10.94 8.91
C PHE A 92 -2.90 -9.94 8.70
N LEU A 93 -3.54 -9.93 7.52
CA LEU A 93 -4.60 -8.98 7.22
C LEU A 93 -5.89 -9.27 7.99
N SER A 94 -6.68 -8.24 8.28
CA SER A 94 -8.03 -8.44 8.85
C SER A 94 -8.97 -9.03 7.77
N PRO A 95 -10.09 -9.67 8.16
CA PRO A 95 -11.10 -10.12 7.18
C PRO A 95 -11.60 -9.00 6.27
N ARG A 96 -11.68 -7.76 6.77
CA ARG A 96 -12.08 -6.59 6.00
C ARG A 96 -11.02 -6.24 4.96
N ASP A 97 -9.75 -6.22 5.37
CA ASP A 97 -8.64 -5.90 4.47
C ASP A 97 -8.41 -6.99 3.43
N LEU A 98 -8.65 -8.26 3.76
CA LEU A 98 -8.66 -9.37 2.80
C LEU A 98 -9.75 -9.20 1.74
N CYS A 99 -10.95 -8.77 2.14
CA CYS A 99 -12.03 -8.49 1.19
C CYS A 99 -11.72 -7.29 0.30
N THR A 100 -11.01 -6.28 0.80
CA THR A 100 -10.54 -5.14 0.01
C THR A 100 -9.44 -5.57 -0.96
N ALA A 101 -8.45 -6.34 -0.50
CA ALA A 101 -7.38 -6.88 -1.33
C ALA A 101 -7.92 -7.78 -2.46
N ALA A 102 -8.97 -8.58 -2.18
CA ALA A 102 -9.63 -9.42 -3.17
C ALA A 102 -10.30 -8.66 -4.33
N GLN A 103 -10.54 -7.36 -4.18
CA GLN A 103 -11.13 -6.50 -5.23
C GLN A 103 -10.07 -5.98 -6.22
N VAL A 104 -8.77 -6.09 -5.89
CA VAL A 104 -7.69 -5.47 -6.67
C VAL A 104 -7.19 -6.39 -7.80
N SER A 105 -7.32 -7.71 -7.67
CA SER A 105 -6.90 -8.67 -8.69
C SER A 105 -7.62 -10.01 -8.52
N TRP A 106 -7.91 -10.64 -9.65
CA TRP A 106 -8.63 -11.91 -9.70
C TRP A 106 -7.87 -13.05 -9.01
N HIS A 107 -6.53 -12.97 -8.98
CA HIS A 107 -5.65 -13.90 -8.27
C HIS A 107 -6.00 -13.97 -6.77
N TRP A 108 -6.37 -12.82 -6.19
CA TRP A 108 -6.73 -12.67 -4.79
C TRP A 108 -8.08 -13.24 -4.43
N ARG A 109 -9.01 -13.23 -5.39
CA ARG A 109 -10.36 -13.76 -5.23
C ARG A 109 -10.40 -15.28 -5.01
N VAL A 110 -9.31 -15.98 -5.35
CA VAL A 110 -9.18 -17.45 -5.35
C VAL A 110 -8.46 -17.99 -4.11
N LEU A 111 -8.05 -17.15 -3.15
CA LEU A 111 -7.33 -17.58 -1.93
C LEU A 111 -8.27 -18.14 -0.85
N ASP A 112 -9.09 -19.13 -1.22
CA ASP A 112 -10.05 -19.79 -0.32
C ASP A 112 -9.34 -20.51 0.85
N CYS A 113 -8.08 -20.90 0.66
CA CYS A 113 -7.24 -21.52 1.69
C CYS A 113 -7.00 -20.63 2.94
N ILE A 114 -6.95 -19.29 2.78
CA ILE A 114 -6.80 -18.38 3.93
C ILE A 114 -8.07 -18.41 4.78
N TRP A 115 -9.23 -18.40 4.13
CA TRP A 115 -10.53 -18.48 4.78
C TRP A 115 -10.72 -19.85 5.44
N ALA A 116 -10.32 -20.93 4.76
CA ALA A 116 -10.32 -22.28 5.32
C ALA A 116 -9.50 -22.36 6.62
N GLY A 117 -8.25 -21.88 6.61
CA GLY A 117 -7.42 -21.86 7.81
C GLY A 117 -8.01 -21.05 8.96
N ARG A 118 -8.72 -19.95 8.67
CA ARG A 118 -9.38 -19.12 9.70
C ARG A 118 -10.63 -19.80 10.27
N CYS A 119 -11.45 -20.44 9.42
CA CYS A 119 -12.64 -21.18 9.84
C CYS A 119 -12.26 -22.41 10.69
N ILE A 120 -11.31 -23.22 10.21
CA ILE A 120 -10.86 -24.45 10.88
C ILE A 120 -10.29 -24.14 12.28
N ARG A 121 -9.48 -23.08 12.43
CA ARG A 121 -8.96 -22.65 13.75
C ARG A 121 -10.06 -22.26 14.75
N ARG A 122 -11.25 -21.91 14.26
CA ARG A 122 -12.44 -21.55 15.06
C ARG A 122 -13.42 -22.71 15.23
N GLY A 123 -13.09 -23.91 14.72
CA GLY A 123 -13.99 -25.05 14.71
C GLY A 123 -15.16 -24.91 13.74
N TRP A 124 -15.08 -24.00 12.77
CA TRP A 124 -16.09 -23.82 11.74
C TRP A 124 -15.72 -24.68 10.54
N PHE A 125 -16.43 -25.78 10.37
CA PHE A 125 -16.20 -26.75 9.30
C PHE A 125 -17.35 -26.69 8.29
N LEU A 126 -17.00 -26.71 7.00
CA LEU A 126 -18.00 -26.92 5.96
C LEU A 126 -18.53 -28.37 6.05
N PRO A 127 -19.84 -28.59 5.84
CA PRO A 127 -20.43 -29.93 5.86
C PRO A 127 -20.09 -30.75 4.61
N TYR A 128 -19.37 -30.15 3.65
CA TYR A 128 -18.91 -30.76 2.41
C TYR A 128 -17.54 -30.22 2.01
N THR A 129 -16.87 -30.92 1.10
CA THR A 129 -15.60 -30.47 0.52
C THR A 129 -15.91 -29.65 -0.74
N PRO A 130 -15.52 -28.36 -0.81
CA PRO A 130 -15.81 -27.54 -1.99
C PRO A 130 -15.19 -28.12 -3.26
N GLY A 131 -15.93 -28.10 -4.36
CA GLY A 131 -15.41 -28.49 -5.68
C GLY A 131 -14.39 -27.48 -6.22
N GLU A 132 -13.53 -27.87 -7.17
CA GLU A 132 -12.47 -27.01 -7.74
C GLU A 132 -12.98 -25.69 -8.36
N LYS A 133 -14.28 -25.60 -8.68
CA LYS A 133 -14.93 -24.42 -9.27
C LYS A 133 -15.77 -23.61 -8.27
N GLU A 134 -15.87 -24.05 -7.02
CA GLU A 134 -16.65 -23.38 -5.97
C GLU A 134 -15.80 -22.35 -5.21
N PHE A 135 -15.33 -21.35 -5.94
CA PHE A 135 -14.49 -20.30 -5.37
C PHE A 135 -15.25 -19.48 -4.32
N GLY A 136 -14.66 -19.31 -3.14
CA GLY A 136 -15.21 -18.48 -2.08
C GLY A 136 -16.18 -19.20 -1.15
N ALA A 137 -16.29 -20.53 -1.24
CA ALA A 137 -17.12 -21.33 -0.32
C ALA A 137 -16.70 -21.09 1.13
N TRP A 138 -15.39 -21.10 1.42
CA TRP A 138 -14.88 -20.83 2.76
C TRP A 138 -15.09 -19.38 3.20
N LYS A 139 -14.97 -18.42 2.28
CA LYS A 139 -15.27 -17.01 2.57
C LYS A 139 -16.74 -16.83 2.94
N ASN A 140 -17.66 -17.37 2.15
CA ASN A 140 -19.10 -17.26 2.39
C ASN A 140 -19.49 -17.93 3.71
N HIS A 141 -18.91 -19.10 4.00
CA HIS A 141 -19.08 -19.77 5.27
C HIS A 141 -18.53 -18.94 6.45
N TYR A 142 -17.34 -18.36 6.31
CA TYR A 142 -16.77 -17.46 7.33
C TYR A 142 -17.72 -16.29 7.64
N VAL A 143 -18.25 -15.63 6.61
CA VAL A 143 -19.18 -14.51 6.77
C VAL A 143 -20.47 -14.97 7.47
N SER A 144 -21.01 -16.13 7.09
CA SER A 144 -22.20 -16.71 7.73
C SER A 144 -21.97 -17.08 9.20
N CYS A 145 -20.82 -17.65 9.54
CA CYS A 145 -20.46 -17.95 10.93
C CYS A 145 -20.25 -16.67 11.74
N VAL A 146 -19.60 -15.65 11.18
CA VAL A 146 -19.45 -14.35 11.86
C VAL A 146 -20.79 -13.67 12.09
N SER A 147 -21.67 -13.64 11.09
CA SER A 147 -22.99 -13.01 11.24
C SER A 147 -23.89 -13.73 12.25
N THR A 148 -23.80 -15.06 12.33
CA THR A 148 -24.49 -15.85 13.36
C THR A 148 -23.90 -15.60 14.75
N LEU A 149 -22.59 -15.47 14.90
CA LEU A 149 -22.00 -15.04 16.18
C LEU A 149 -22.43 -13.61 16.55
N ASP A 150 -22.42 -12.66 15.61
CA ASP A 150 -22.88 -11.29 15.85
C ASP A 150 -24.34 -11.26 16.31
N TRP A 151 -25.20 -12.12 15.73
CA TRP A 151 -26.59 -12.29 16.17
C TRP A 151 -26.71 -12.93 17.56
N LEU A 152 -25.83 -13.89 17.89
CA LEU A 152 -25.81 -14.55 19.19
C LEU A 152 -25.18 -13.69 20.29
N THR A 153 -24.45 -12.63 19.94
CA THR A 153 -23.94 -11.64 20.90
C THR A 153 -25.03 -10.61 21.21
N PRO A 154 -25.57 -10.55 22.44
CA PRO A 154 -26.56 -9.54 22.77
C PRO A 154 -25.92 -8.15 22.72
N LEU A 155 -26.38 -7.31 21.79
CA LEU A 155 -26.05 -5.88 21.74
C LEU A 155 -27.05 -5.12 22.60
N ILE A 156 -26.56 -4.49 23.66
CA ILE A 156 -27.36 -3.59 24.49
C ILE A 156 -27.12 -2.17 24.00
N VAL A 157 -28.18 -1.48 23.60
CA VAL A 157 -28.11 -0.10 23.13
C VAL A 157 -28.51 0.84 24.27
N VAL A 158 -27.64 1.78 24.61
CA VAL A 158 -27.90 2.84 25.59
C VAL A 158 -27.97 4.16 24.85
N VAL A 159 -29.07 4.88 25.02
CA VAL A 159 -29.24 6.21 24.43
C VAL A 159 -28.46 7.23 25.27
N TYR A 160 -27.54 7.94 24.62
CA TYR A 160 -26.76 9.02 25.24
C TYR A 160 -27.42 10.36 24.95
N ASP A 161 -27.95 11.01 25.98
CA ASP A 161 -28.36 12.41 25.91
C ASP A 161 -27.16 13.31 26.19
N HIS A 162 -26.77 14.16 25.23
CA HIS A 162 -25.66 15.12 25.34
C HIS A 162 -25.89 16.17 26.44
N ARG A 163 -27.11 16.27 26.97
CA ARG A 163 -27.45 17.13 28.12
C ARG A 163 -27.20 16.44 29.47
N GLY A 164 -26.93 15.15 29.48
CA GLY A 164 -26.67 14.36 30.69
C GLY A 164 -25.19 14.36 31.12
N THR A 165 -24.94 14.04 32.38
CA THR A 165 -23.57 13.85 32.90
C THR A 165 -23.02 12.45 32.55
N LEU A 166 -21.70 12.30 32.45
CA LEU A 166 -21.06 10.99 32.26
C LEU A 166 -21.44 9.97 33.35
N SER A 167 -21.70 10.43 34.58
CA SER A 167 -22.19 9.60 35.68
C SER A 167 -23.59 9.04 35.42
N ALA A 168 -24.47 9.81 34.78
CA ALA A 168 -25.80 9.35 34.39
C ALA A 168 -25.71 8.28 33.29
N LEU A 169 -24.83 8.47 32.30
CA LEU A 169 -24.57 7.47 31.27
C LEU A 169 -23.99 6.17 31.86
N LEU A 170 -23.01 6.27 32.76
CA LEU A 170 -22.41 5.11 33.43
C LEU A 170 -23.46 4.34 34.23
N THR A 171 -24.29 5.04 35.01
CA THR A 171 -25.37 4.41 35.77
C THR A 171 -26.38 3.72 34.85
N GLN A 172 -26.68 4.32 33.69
CA GLN A 172 -27.59 3.75 32.71
C GLN A 172 -27.00 2.52 32.01
N ALA A 173 -25.71 2.56 31.67
CA ALA A 173 -24.97 1.43 31.12
C ALA A 173 -24.88 0.27 32.12
N GLU A 174 -24.51 0.54 33.38
CA GLU A 174 -24.44 -0.47 34.45
C GLU A 174 -25.80 -1.11 34.71
N ARG A 175 -26.89 -0.32 34.73
CA ARG A 175 -28.26 -0.83 34.85
C ARG A 175 -28.66 -1.69 33.65
N ALA A 176 -28.34 -1.26 32.44
CA ALA A 176 -28.66 -2.01 31.22
C ALA A 176 -27.88 -3.33 31.13
N ILE A 177 -26.66 -3.35 31.69
CA ILE A 177 -25.80 -4.55 31.78
C ILE A 177 -26.21 -5.44 32.97
N SER A 178 -26.77 -4.88 34.04
CA SER A 178 -27.19 -5.65 35.22
C SER A 178 -28.27 -6.67 34.85
N GLY A 179 -27.95 -7.96 35.01
CA GLY A 179 -28.83 -9.08 34.66
C GLY A 179 -28.60 -9.69 33.27
N HIS A 180 -27.75 -9.09 32.43
CA HIS A 180 -27.43 -9.60 31.10
C HIS A 180 -25.91 -9.84 30.95
N ARG A 181 -25.53 -10.95 30.34
CA ARG A 181 -24.11 -11.25 30.03
C ARG A 181 -23.71 -10.50 28.76
N ALA A 182 -23.60 -9.17 28.85
CA ALA A 182 -23.32 -8.30 27.72
C ALA A 182 -21.89 -8.50 27.20
N GLN A 183 -21.73 -8.69 25.88
CA GLN A 183 -20.41 -8.69 25.22
C GLN A 183 -20.16 -7.43 24.40
N ARG A 184 -21.21 -6.63 24.11
CA ARG A 184 -21.14 -5.40 23.31
C ARG A 184 -22.17 -4.38 23.81
N LEU A 185 -21.73 -3.14 24.06
CA LEU A 185 -22.57 -2.00 24.44
C LEU A 185 -22.50 -0.96 23.32
N GLY A 186 -23.64 -0.61 22.73
CA GLY A 186 -23.75 0.45 21.73
C GLY A 186 -24.26 1.74 22.38
N LEU A 187 -23.59 2.86 22.13
CA LEU A 187 -24.07 4.18 22.55
C LEU A 187 -24.76 4.87 21.37
N LEU A 188 -26.05 5.19 21.51
CA LEU A 188 -26.81 5.91 20.50
C LEU A 188 -26.98 7.36 20.96
N ALA A 189 -26.21 8.28 20.38
CA ALA A 189 -26.40 9.71 20.61
C ALA A 189 -27.38 10.26 19.54
N PRO A 190 -28.47 10.95 19.91
CA PRO A 190 -29.29 11.67 18.96
C PRO A 190 -28.52 12.92 18.51
N GLY A 191 -27.91 12.84 17.33
CA GLY A 191 -27.23 13.96 16.68
C GLY A 191 -27.35 13.82 15.17
N GLY A 192 -28.04 14.77 14.53
CA GLY A 192 -27.95 14.95 13.07
C GLY A 192 -26.53 15.37 12.69
N THR A 193 -26.15 15.08 11.45
CA THR A 193 -24.80 15.18 10.86
C THR A 193 -24.15 16.58 10.80
N GLU A 194 -24.65 17.58 11.51
CA GLU A 194 -24.22 18.98 11.27
C GLU A 194 -23.15 19.54 12.21
N GLU A 195 -22.77 18.89 13.30
CA GLU A 195 -21.74 19.45 14.20
C GLU A 195 -20.80 18.38 14.75
N ILE A 196 -19.69 18.13 14.05
CA ILE A 196 -18.52 17.48 14.63
C ILE A 196 -17.41 18.53 14.76
N HIS A 197 -17.37 19.22 15.90
CA HIS A 197 -16.19 19.96 16.31
C HIS A 197 -15.16 18.97 16.86
N LEU A 198 -14.15 18.65 16.03
CA LEU A 198 -12.96 17.93 16.45
C LEU A 198 -12.18 18.82 17.41
N LEU A 199 -12.27 18.53 18.71
CA LEU A 199 -11.40 19.12 19.71
C LEU A 199 -9.97 18.61 19.46
N HIS A 200 -9.17 19.44 18.79
CA HIS A 200 -7.71 19.35 18.84
C HIS A 200 -7.27 19.66 20.27
N SER A 201 -6.59 18.70 20.89
CA SER A 201 -5.84 18.94 22.12
C SER A 201 -4.51 19.58 21.72
N GLU A 202 -4.34 20.87 22.03
CA GLU A 202 -3.03 21.49 22.18
C GLU A 202 -2.84 21.83 23.67
N ASN A 203 -1.74 21.27 24.21
CA ASN A 203 -1.07 21.49 25.51
C ASN A 203 -1.88 21.84 26.77
#